data_AF-A0A4R3MWE6-F1
#
_entry.id   AF-A0A4R3MWE6-F1
#
_cell.length_a   1.000
_cell.length_b   1.000
_cell.length_c   1.000
_cell.angle_alpha   90.00
_cell.angle_beta   90.00
_cell.angle_gamma   90.00
#
_symmetry.space_group_name_H-M   'P 1'
#
loop_
_entity.id
_entity.type
_entity.pdbx_description
1 polymer ?
#
loop_
_entity_poly.entity_id
_entity_poly.type
_entity_poly.pdbx_seq_one_letter_code
_entity_poly.pdbx_strand_id
1 'polypeptide(L)'
;MMVRSMEMKLMAARQQAQGLVARGAWAEVRALWLRELAGMPDSGDIMVELSYVESHAGGYRKALEWAERASGHLPVTEEGRLGLIRRLHTFNLSSALHATAQGFLTDRGASPTVLAECGRCLSLAGDFAMARRCIDAAIQHGQASEAISLLHAQLLVQEGASQEAEDIFEGLLARNPANAQAWWLLARLKSHTAERNHIARILSALQVAGDDPHRAALLARALHKEADDVGDRALAWSALELMCRAKRRVEHYDPSEERRLLQRLLDFPLDAISAAADQGAVPIFIVGMHRSGTTLLEQMLAASPQLSALGELSDFPAALRYAADCHARDIVDVNVLDRLIERRQVDVGSIYLGKVAWRLEGVRFFTDKQPGNYRVLGLICRALPQARVLHMVRHPLEVCFSNLREIFNGINAFSYDQATLADHYLAYRKLMAHWHRMFPGRILDVNYSDLVADPEGSLRRVSAFCGMQYVPEMADPRNSRRKAVATASTVQVRQRVIDQRVPKWKAYEPHLQPLMNALREGGCALVP
;
A
#
# COMPACT_ATOMS: atom_id res chain seq x y z
N MET A 1 5.28 -2.01 -42.66
CA MET A 1 4.42 -1.01 -43.36
C MET A 1 3.06 -0.88 -42.68
N MET A 2 2.39 -1.99 -42.35
CA MET A 2 1.09 -2.00 -41.64
C MET A 2 1.14 -1.37 -40.23
N VAL A 3 2.16 -1.68 -39.41
CA VAL A 3 2.35 -1.08 -38.07
C VAL A 3 2.51 0.44 -38.12
N ARG A 4 3.37 0.97 -39.00
CA ARG A 4 3.55 2.42 -39.20
C ARG A 4 2.26 3.13 -39.65
N SER A 5 1.46 2.48 -40.49
CA SER A 5 0.16 3.04 -40.91
C SER A 5 -0.83 3.10 -39.76
N MET A 6 -0.84 2.09 -38.89
CA MET A 6 -1.66 2.05 -37.68
C MET A 6 -1.22 3.10 -36.65
N GLU A 7 0.08 3.24 -36.40
CA GLU A 7 0.64 4.25 -35.51
C GLU A 7 0.26 5.67 -35.93
N MET A 8 0.33 5.99 -37.23
CA MET A 8 -0.10 7.30 -37.72
C MET A 8 -1.60 7.56 -37.52
N LYS A 9 -2.45 6.54 -37.72
CA LYS A 9 -3.89 6.67 -37.45
C LYS A 9 -4.17 6.90 -35.97
N LEU A 10 -3.53 6.12 -35.09
CA LEU A 10 -3.64 6.27 -33.64
C LEU A 10 -3.17 7.65 -33.18
N MET A 11 -2.06 8.16 -33.72
CA MET A 11 -1.54 9.48 -33.40
C MET A 11 -2.51 10.60 -33.79
N ALA A 12 -3.12 10.53 -34.98
CA ALA A 12 -4.12 11.50 -35.41
C ALA A 12 -5.38 11.46 -34.51
N ALA A 13 -5.85 10.26 -34.17
CA ALA A 13 -6.99 10.09 -33.26
C ALA A 13 -6.67 10.62 -31.85
N ARG A 14 -5.45 10.39 -31.32
CA ARG A 14 -5.00 10.95 -30.04
C ARG A 14 -5.00 12.47 -30.05
N GLN A 15 -4.50 13.10 -31.12
CA GLN A 15 -4.49 14.55 -31.25
C GLN A 15 -5.92 15.13 -31.26
N GLN A 16 -6.84 14.49 -31.97
CA GLN A 16 -8.25 14.88 -31.95
C GLN A 16 -8.88 14.69 -30.56
N ALA A 17 -8.58 13.57 -29.90
CA ALA A 17 -9.05 13.27 -28.54
C ALA A 17 -8.56 14.34 -27.54
N GLN A 18 -7.32 14.82 -27.62
CA GLN A 18 -6.78 15.85 -26.73
C GLN A 18 -7.64 17.14 -26.74
N GLY A 19 -8.07 17.60 -27.92
CA GLY A 19 -8.92 18.78 -28.04
C GLY A 19 -10.33 18.60 -27.47
N LEU A 20 -10.84 17.35 -27.43
CA LEU A 20 -12.10 16.99 -26.80
C LEU A 20 -11.96 16.85 -25.28
N VAL A 21 -10.87 16.22 -24.82
CA VAL A 21 -10.52 16.07 -23.40
C VAL A 21 -10.36 17.42 -22.72
N ALA A 22 -9.68 18.39 -23.37
CA ALA A 22 -9.50 19.74 -22.85
C ALA A 22 -10.82 20.48 -22.56
N ARG A 23 -11.92 20.07 -23.22
CA ARG A 23 -13.26 20.64 -23.04
C ARG A 23 -14.19 19.75 -22.20
N GLY A 24 -13.67 18.64 -21.65
CA GLY A 24 -14.46 17.68 -20.87
C GLY A 24 -15.51 16.91 -21.68
N ALA A 25 -15.38 16.86 -23.01
CA ALA A 25 -16.35 16.27 -23.92
C ALA A 25 -16.26 14.73 -23.99
N TRP A 26 -16.32 14.05 -22.84
CA TRP A 26 -16.05 12.61 -22.70
C TRP A 26 -16.92 11.71 -23.59
N ALA A 27 -18.18 12.10 -23.84
CA ALA A 27 -19.06 11.37 -24.75
C ALA A 27 -18.54 11.39 -26.20
N GLU A 28 -18.00 12.52 -26.66
CA GLU A 28 -17.40 12.66 -27.98
C GLU A 28 -16.07 11.90 -28.08
N VAL A 29 -15.24 11.97 -27.03
CA VAL A 29 -13.98 11.19 -26.96
C VAL A 29 -14.29 9.69 -27.04
N ARG A 30 -15.32 9.22 -26.31
CA ARG A 30 -15.77 7.82 -26.36
C ARG A 30 -16.23 7.45 -27.78
N ALA A 31 -17.06 8.29 -28.41
CA ALA A 31 -17.57 8.03 -29.75
C ALA A 31 -16.44 7.99 -30.81
N LEU A 32 -15.41 8.82 -30.65
CA LEU A 32 -14.21 8.79 -31.47
C LEU A 32 -13.51 7.43 -31.35
N TRP A 33 -13.16 7.01 -30.13
CA TRP A 33 -12.43 5.76 -29.94
C TRP A 33 -13.22 4.50 -30.31
N LEU A 34 -14.54 4.48 -30.08
CA LEU A 34 -15.38 3.37 -30.53
C LEU A 34 -15.42 3.27 -32.07
N ARG A 35 -15.39 4.41 -32.78
CA ARG A 35 -15.31 4.43 -34.25
C ARG A 35 -13.97 3.89 -34.75
N GLU A 36 -12.87 4.32 -34.13
CA GLU A 36 -11.54 3.81 -34.46
C GLU A 36 -11.43 2.31 -34.16
N LEU A 37 -12.00 1.85 -33.04
CA LEU A 37 -12.04 0.42 -32.70
C LEU A 37 -12.85 -0.38 -33.72
N ALA A 38 -13.95 0.16 -34.26
CA ALA A 38 -14.72 -0.52 -35.31
C ALA A 38 -13.88 -0.75 -36.59
N GLY A 39 -12.94 0.14 -36.89
CA GLY A 39 -11.97 -0.02 -37.98
C GLY A 39 -10.79 -0.93 -37.63
N MET A 40 -10.51 -1.16 -36.34
CA MET A 40 -9.41 -1.98 -35.82
C MET A 40 -9.86 -2.79 -34.58
N PRO A 41 -10.70 -3.85 -34.74
CA PRO A 41 -11.43 -4.49 -33.64
C PRO A 41 -10.57 -5.10 -32.52
N ASP A 42 -9.32 -5.47 -32.85
CA ASP A 42 -8.35 -6.11 -31.97
C ASP A 42 -7.26 -5.15 -31.47
N SER A 43 -7.47 -3.83 -31.61
CA SER A 43 -6.47 -2.85 -31.17
C SER A 43 -6.46 -2.68 -29.66
N GLY A 44 -5.48 -3.30 -29.00
CA GLY A 44 -5.18 -3.09 -27.57
C GLY A 44 -4.95 -1.64 -27.19
N ASP A 45 -4.24 -0.90 -28.04
CA ASP A 45 -3.96 0.53 -27.84
C ASP A 45 -5.28 1.33 -27.70
N ILE A 46 -6.27 1.09 -28.57
CA ILE A 46 -7.57 1.78 -28.49
C ILE A 46 -8.37 1.33 -27.27
N MET A 47 -8.32 0.04 -26.90
CA MET A 47 -8.99 -0.47 -25.71
C MET A 47 -8.44 0.17 -24.43
N VAL A 48 -7.13 0.45 -24.37
CA VAL A 48 -6.53 1.21 -23.27
C VAL A 48 -7.06 2.65 -23.20
N GLU A 49 -7.18 3.33 -24.33
CA GLU A 49 -7.76 4.68 -24.38
C GLU A 49 -9.22 4.69 -23.92
N LEU A 50 -10.03 3.73 -24.39
CA LEU A 50 -11.42 3.55 -23.96
C LEU A 50 -11.51 3.31 -22.46
N SER A 51 -10.59 2.53 -21.89
CA SER A 51 -10.51 2.33 -20.44
C SER A 51 -10.30 3.66 -19.71
N TYR A 52 -9.37 4.51 -20.14
CA TYR A 52 -9.18 5.83 -19.54
C TYR A 52 -10.42 6.71 -19.69
N VAL A 53 -11.04 6.75 -20.87
CA VAL A 53 -12.23 7.59 -21.14
C VAL A 53 -13.40 7.22 -20.24
N GLU A 54 -13.67 5.93 -20.09
CA GLU A 54 -14.73 5.44 -19.20
C GLU A 54 -14.47 5.82 -17.73
N SER A 55 -13.21 5.75 -17.29
CA SER A 55 -12.80 6.20 -15.96
C SER A 55 -13.12 7.67 -15.72
N HIS A 56 -12.77 8.55 -16.67
CA HIS A 56 -13.03 9.98 -16.58
C HIS A 56 -14.52 10.32 -16.70
N ALA A 57 -15.29 9.51 -17.44
CA ALA A 57 -16.74 9.59 -17.51
C ALA A 57 -17.45 9.03 -16.25
N GLY A 58 -16.69 8.54 -15.25
CA GLY A 58 -17.21 8.04 -13.98
C GLY A 58 -17.68 6.58 -13.99
N GLY A 59 -17.50 5.84 -15.09
CA GLY A 59 -17.85 4.43 -15.21
C GLY A 59 -16.69 3.52 -14.81
N TYR A 60 -16.75 2.92 -13.62
CA TYR A 60 -15.67 2.03 -13.15
C TYR A 60 -15.70 0.68 -13.85
N ARG A 61 -16.88 0.05 -13.99
CA ARG A 61 -17.01 -1.30 -14.57
C ARG A 61 -16.62 -1.34 -16.04
N LYS A 62 -17.17 -0.42 -16.85
CA LYS A 62 -16.82 -0.32 -18.28
C LYS A 62 -15.33 -0.05 -18.48
N ALA A 63 -14.75 0.80 -17.66
CA ALA A 63 -13.32 1.09 -17.71
C ALA A 63 -12.48 -0.16 -17.39
N LEU A 64 -12.89 -0.95 -16.41
CA LEU A 64 -12.28 -2.22 -16.06
C LEU A 64 -12.41 -3.23 -17.21
N GLU A 65 -13.61 -3.41 -17.77
CA GLU A 65 -13.87 -4.31 -18.90
C GLU A 65 -12.96 -4.03 -20.10
N TRP A 66 -12.76 -2.75 -20.43
CA TRP A 66 -11.83 -2.36 -21.49
C TRP A 66 -10.37 -2.69 -21.16
N ALA A 67 -9.95 -2.54 -19.90
CA ALA A 67 -8.60 -2.90 -19.48
C ALA A 67 -8.38 -4.43 -19.53
N GLU A 68 -9.38 -5.21 -19.10
CA GLU A 68 -9.35 -6.67 -19.21
C GLU A 68 -9.29 -7.10 -20.67
N ARG A 69 -10.14 -6.54 -21.54
CA ARG A 69 -10.13 -6.86 -22.97
C ARG A 69 -8.80 -6.50 -23.62
N ALA A 70 -8.22 -5.34 -23.28
CA ALA A 70 -6.89 -4.93 -23.74
C ALA A 70 -5.78 -5.92 -23.33
N SER A 71 -5.90 -6.60 -22.19
CA SER A 71 -4.93 -7.64 -21.79
C SER A 71 -4.97 -8.90 -22.67
N GLY A 72 -6.12 -9.19 -23.29
CA GLY A 72 -6.25 -10.26 -24.30
C GLY A 72 -5.77 -9.85 -25.70
N HIS A 73 -5.62 -8.55 -25.96
CA HIS A 73 -5.17 -7.99 -27.23
C HIS A 73 -4.02 -7.01 -26.97
N LEU A 74 -2.81 -7.51 -26.73
CA LEU A 74 -1.72 -6.69 -26.23
C LEU A 74 -1.43 -5.45 -27.13
N PRO A 75 -1.30 -4.25 -26.54
CA PRO A 75 -0.94 -3.04 -27.28
C PRO A 75 0.41 -3.18 -28.00
N VAL A 76 0.50 -2.59 -29.19
CA VAL A 76 1.74 -2.63 -29.97
C VAL A 76 2.66 -1.45 -29.66
N THR A 77 2.10 -0.31 -29.27
CA THR A 77 2.89 0.89 -28.96
C THR A 77 3.42 0.84 -27.53
N GLU A 78 4.60 1.43 -27.29
CA GLU A 78 5.16 1.52 -25.93
C GLU A 78 4.21 2.27 -24.98
N GLU A 79 3.62 3.38 -25.43
CA GLU A 79 2.62 4.14 -24.67
C GLU A 79 1.39 3.28 -24.33
N GLY A 80 0.88 2.50 -25.28
CA GLY A 80 -0.22 1.57 -25.07
C GLY A 80 0.12 0.48 -24.05
N ARG A 81 1.33 -0.10 -24.12
CA ARG A 81 1.80 -1.13 -23.16
C ARG A 81 1.92 -0.57 -21.75
N LEU A 82 2.54 0.60 -21.59
CA LEU A 82 2.61 1.31 -20.31
C LEU A 82 1.21 1.66 -19.79
N GLY A 83 0.33 2.11 -20.69
CA GLY A 83 -1.07 2.37 -20.40
C GLY A 83 -1.77 1.13 -19.86
N LEU A 84 -1.70 0.00 -20.55
CA LEU A 84 -2.28 -1.28 -20.12
C LEU A 84 -1.81 -1.67 -18.72
N ILE A 85 -0.50 -1.67 -18.47
CA ILE A 85 0.08 -2.01 -17.15
C ILE A 85 -0.54 -1.15 -16.05
N ARG A 86 -0.62 0.16 -16.26
CA ARG A 86 -1.22 1.11 -15.30
C ARG A 86 -2.71 0.89 -15.12
N ARG A 87 -3.46 0.55 -16.18
CA ARG A 87 -4.89 0.23 -16.09
C ARG A 87 -5.13 -1.05 -15.32
N LEU A 88 -4.38 -2.12 -15.60
CA LEU A 88 -4.48 -3.38 -14.87
C LEU A 88 -4.18 -3.18 -13.38
N HIS A 89 -3.15 -2.39 -13.05
CA HIS A 89 -2.86 -2.00 -11.66
C HIS A 89 -4.00 -1.18 -11.03
N THR A 90 -4.53 -0.17 -11.74
CA THR A 90 -5.62 0.70 -11.26
C THR A 90 -6.86 -0.10 -10.81
N PHE A 91 -7.19 -1.16 -11.54
CA PHE A 91 -8.36 -2.02 -11.27
C PHE A 91 -8.05 -3.24 -10.39
N ASN A 92 -6.80 -3.34 -9.92
CA ASN A 92 -6.30 -4.46 -9.15
C ASN A 92 -6.54 -5.81 -9.86
N LEU A 93 -6.25 -5.85 -11.16
CA LEU A 93 -6.32 -7.03 -12.02
C LEU A 93 -4.97 -7.77 -11.99
N SER A 94 -4.54 -8.17 -10.80
CA SER A 94 -3.17 -8.66 -10.56
C SER A 94 -2.82 -9.94 -11.33
N SER A 95 -3.78 -10.86 -11.51
CA SER A 95 -3.59 -12.07 -12.33
C SER A 95 -3.36 -11.71 -13.81
N ALA A 96 -4.13 -10.78 -14.37
CA ALA A 96 -3.94 -10.30 -15.74
C ALA A 96 -2.63 -9.52 -15.90
N LEU A 97 -2.25 -8.71 -14.90
CA LEU A 97 -0.96 -8.02 -14.87
C LEU A 97 0.21 -9.01 -14.86
N HIS A 98 0.12 -10.07 -14.06
CA HIS A 98 1.11 -11.15 -14.03
C HIS A 98 1.26 -11.81 -15.40
N ALA A 99 0.15 -12.23 -16.03
CA ALA A 99 0.17 -12.85 -17.35
C ALA A 99 0.71 -11.91 -18.44
N THR A 100 0.33 -10.62 -18.39
CA THR A 100 0.84 -9.59 -19.31
C THR A 100 2.36 -9.43 -19.17
N ALA A 101 2.87 -9.39 -17.94
CA ALA A 101 4.30 -9.30 -17.67
C ALA A 101 5.06 -10.54 -18.15
N GLN A 102 4.50 -11.75 -18.00
CA GLN A 102 5.06 -12.97 -18.57
C GLN A 102 5.18 -12.88 -20.09
N GLY A 103 4.14 -12.37 -20.77
CA GLY A 103 4.16 -12.13 -22.21
C GLY A 103 5.29 -11.18 -22.61
N PHE A 104 5.42 -10.03 -21.94
CA PHE A 104 6.47 -9.04 -22.24
C PHE A 104 7.89 -9.55 -21.96
N LEU A 105 8.09 -10.41 -20.95
CA LEU A 105 9.38 -11.05 -20.70
C LEU A 105 9.85 -11.95 -21.85
N THR A 106 8.91 -12.49 -22.64
CA THR A 106 9.23 -13.31 -23.83
C THR A 106 9.26 -12.51 -25.13
N ASP A 107 8.77 -11.27 -25.11
CA ASP A 107 8.74 -10.37 -26.27
C ASP A 107 10.07 -9.63 -26.41
N ARG A 108 10.82 -9.93 -27.49
CA ARG A 108 12.07 -9.23 -27.81
C ARG A 108 11.89 -7.73 -28.10
N GLY A 109 10.64 -7.28 -28.34
CA GLY A 109 10.29 -5.88 -28.54
C GLY A 109 9.93 -5.12 -27.26
N ALA A 110 9.90 -5.76 -26.08
CA ALA A 110 9.63 -5.05 -24.83
C ALA A 110 10.80 -4.14 -24.43
N SER A 111 10.51 -2.85 -24.21
CA SER A 111 11.53 -1.90 -23.76
C SER A 111 11.87 -2.09 -22.27
N PRO A 112 13.06 -1.65 -21.81
CA PRO A 112 13.39 -1.61 -20.39
C PRO A 112 12.36 -0.85 -19.56
N THR A 113 11.76 0.21 -20.11
CA THR A 113 10.73 1.02 -19.46
C THR A 113 9.45 0.23 -19.22
N VAL A 114 8.99 -0.54 -20.21
CA VAL A 114 7.80 -1.42 -20.07
C VAL A 114 8.02 -2.48 -19.01
N LEU A 115 9.18 -3.15 -19.04
CA LEU A 115 9.54 -4.15 -18.03
C LEU A 115 9.67 -3.53 -16.64
N ALA A 116 10.28 -2.35 -16.53
CA ALA A 116 10.38 -1.63 -15.26
C ALA A 116 9.00 -1.25 -14.70
N GLU A 117 8.07 -0.82 -15.56
CA GLU A 117 6.71 -0.48 -15.15
C GLU A 117 5.92 -1.73 -14.71
N CYS A 118 6.09 -2.87 -15.39
CA CYS A 118 5.60 -4.17 -14.91
C CYS A 118 6.14 -4.46 -13.51
N GLY A 119 7.46 -4.36 -13.33
CA GLY A 119 8.12 -4.61 -12.05
C GLY A 119 7.57 -3.74 -10.92
N ARG A 120 7.40 -2.45 -11.18
CA ARG A 120 6.82 -1.49 -10.23
C ARG A 120 5.39 -1.86 -9.84
N CYS A 121 4.51 -2.08 -10.82
CA CYS A 121 3.10 -2.39 -10.56
C CYS A 121 2.90 -3.76 -9.90
N LEU A 122 3.70 -4.76 -10.27
CA LEU A 122 3.67 -6.09 -9.64
C LEU A 122 4.18 -6.04 -8.19
N SER A 123 5.21 -5.26 -7.90
CA SER A 123 5.69 -5.04 -6.53
C SER A 123 4.60 -4.42 -5.66
N LEU A 124 3.89 -3.40 -6.17
CA LEU A 124 2.75 -2.78 -5.48
C LEU A 124 1.57 -3.76 -5.30
N ALA A 125 1.39 -4.71 -6.23
CA ALA A 125 0.36 -5.75 -6.15
C ALA A 125 0.77 -6.97 -5.29
N GLY A 126 1.98 -6.95 -4.71
CA GLY A 126 2.51 -8.02 -3.85
C GLY A 126 3.17 -9.19 -4.58
N ASP A 127 3.29 -9.14 -5.91
CA ASP A 127 3.92 -10.19 -6.72
C ASP A 127 5.41 -9.89 -6.93
N PHE A 128 6.17 -10.06 -5.85
CA PHE A 128 7.60 -9.72 -5.82
C PHE A 128 8.44 -10.61 -6.74
N ALA A 129 8.08 -11.88 -6.90
CA ALA A 129 8.81 -12.81 -7.75
C ALA A 129 8.74 -12.40 -9.22
N MET A 130 7.54 -12.10 -9.74
CA MET A 130 7.42 -11.62 -11.11
C MET A 130 8.00 -10.21 -11.25
N ALA A 131 7.80 -9.34 -10.25
CA ALA A 131 8.38 -8.01 -10.24
C ALA A 131 9.91 -8.04 -10.42
N ARG A 132 10.58 -8.92 -9.66
CA ARG A 132 12.03 -9.15 -9.73
C ARG A 132 12.48 -9.57 -11.11
N ARG A 133 11.80 -10.54 -11.72
CA ARG A 133 12.10 -11.01 -13.08
C ARG A 133 12.01 -9.88 -14.11
N CYS A 134 10.99 -9.03 -14.01
CA CYS A 134 10.84 -7.88 -14.90
C CYS A 134 11.96 -6.84 -14.72
N ILE A 135 12.35 -6.52 -13.47
CA ILE A 135 13.44 -5.58 -13.22
C ILE A 135 14.79 -6.15 -13.69
N ASP A 136 15.08 -7.42 -13.40
CA ASP A 136 16.32 -8.06 -13.84
C ASP A 136 16.42 -8.10 -15.38
N ALA A 137 15.31 -8.38 -16.07
CA ALA A 137 15.26 -8.30 -17.52
C ALA A 137 15.50 -6.86 -18.01
N ALA A 138 14.86 -5.85 -17.41
CA ALA A 138 15.05 -4.45 -17.77
C ALA A 138 16.53 -4.01 -17.65
N ILE A 139 17.25 -4.49 -16.63
CA ILE A 139 18.68 -4.22 -16.41
C ILE A 139 19.55 -4.92 -17.47
N GLN A 140 19.18 -6.12 -17.91
CA GLN A 140 19.95 -6.85 -18.94
C GLN A 140 19.92 -6.17 -20.33
N HIS A 141 18.90 -5.36 -20.61
CA HIS A 141 18.74 -4.68 -21.89
C HIS A 141 19.65 -3.45 -22.09
N GLY A 142 20.39 -2.98 -21.08
CA GLY A 142 21.29 -1.83 -21.20
C GLY A 142 21.69 -1.19 -19.88
N GLN A 143 22.23 0.03 -19.91
CA GLN A 143 22.51 0.76 -18.66
C GLN A 143 21.20 1.08 -17.93
N ALA A 144 21.05 0.52 -16.73
CA ALA A 144 19.90 0.76 -15.88
C ALA A 144 19.80 2.25 -15.53
N SER A 145 18.65 2.86 -15.78
CA SER A 145 18.38 4.23 -15.33
C SER A 145 18.41 4.33 -13.80
N GLU A 146 18.53 5.55 -13.29
CA GLU A 146 18.47 5.83 -11.85
C GLU A 146 17.18 5.27 -11.23
N ALA A 147 16.05 5.41 -11.93
CA ALA A 147 14.74 4.90 -11.50
C ALA A 147 14.70 3.35 -11.45
N ILE A 148 15.24 2.67 -12.46
CA ILE A 148 15.31 1.20 -12.49
C ILE A 148 16.20 0.69 -11.36
N SER A 149 17.35 1.34 -11.14
CA SER A 149 18.28 0.99 -10.05
C SER A 149 17.63 1.16 -8.68
N LEU A 150 16.87 2.23 -8.46
CA LEU A 150 16.12 2.44 -7.21
C LEU A 150 15.06 1.35 -6.98
N LEU A 151 14.31 0.96 -8.02
CA LEU A 151 13.32 -0.11 -7.93
C LEU A 151 13.98 -1.46 -7.63
N HIS A 152 15.12 -1.74 -8.27
CA HIS A 152 15.90 -2.96 -8.05
C HIS A 152 16.38 -3.08 -6.60
N ALA A 153 17.00 -2.02 -6.08
CA ALA A 153 17.44 -1.97 -4.70
C ALA A 153 16.28 -2.12 -3.71
N GLN A 154 15.12 -1.51 -3.98
CA GLN A 154 13.93 -1.69 -3.15
C GLN A 154 13.44 -3.14 -3.12
N LEU A 155 13.42 -3.84 -4.26
CA LEU A 155 13.05 -5.26 -4.32
C LEU A 155 14.05 -6.13 -3.52
N LEU A 156 15.35 -5.86 -3.64
CA LEU A 156 16.39 -6.54 -2.83
C LEU A 156 16.14 -6.37 -1.33
N VAL A 157 15.79 -5.15 -0.88
CA VAL A 157 15.41 -4.90 0.52
C VAL A 157 14.18 -5.71 0.92
N GLN A 158 13.18 -5.76 0.03
CA GLN A 158 11.95 -6.51 0.27
C GLN A 158 12.20 -8.00 0.37
N GLU A 159 13.23 -8.54 -0.29
CA GLU A 159 13.64 -9.96 -0.25
C GLU A 159 14.63 -10.27 0.90
N GLY A 160 15.28 -9.25 1.46
CA GLY A 160 16.26 -9.36 2.54
C GLY A 160 17.73 -9.33 2.09
N ALA A 161 18.00 -9.04 0.81
CA ALA A 161 19.34 -8.86 0.26
C ALA A 161 19.87 -7.44 0.55
N SER A 162 20.06 -7.13 1.84
CA SER A 162 20.37 -5.78 2.30
C SER A 162 21.72 -5.24 1.83
N GLN A 163 22.75 -6.09 1.69
CA GLN A 163 24.08 -5.65 1.25
C GLN A 163 24.08 -5.24 -0.22
N GLU A 164 23.50 -6.05 -1.11
CA GLU A 164 23.40 -5.71 -2.54
C GLU A 164 22.58 -4.43 -2.76
N ALA A 165 21.51 -4.24 -1.98
CA ALA A 165 20.73 -3.00 -2.03
C ALA A 165 21.54 -1.78 -1.59
N GLU A 166 22.36 -1.92 -0.53
CA GLU A 166 23.24 -0.87 -0.04
C GLU A 166 24.25 -0.45 -1.10
N ASP A 167 24.92 -1.41 -1.74
CA ASP A 167 25.93 -1.15 -2.77
C ASP A 167 25.32 -0.38 -3.96
N ILE A 168 24.08 -0.71 -4.35
CA ILE A 168 23.35 0.03 -5.38
C ILE A 168 23.04 1.46 -4.93
N PHE A 169 22.56 1.67 -3.70
CA PHE A 169 22.25 3.01 -3.20
C PHE A 169 23.51 3.88 -3.10
N GLU A 170 24.62 3.36 -2.58
CA GLU A 170 25.88 4.11 -2.53
C GLU A 170 26.41 4.41 -3.93
N GLY A 171 26.30 3.46 -4.87
CA GLY A 171 26.65 3.68 -6.27
C GLY A 171 25.80 4.78 -6.94
N LEU A 172 24.50 4.86 -6.63
CA LEU A 172 23.62 5.93 -7.09
C LEU A 172 24.04 7.28 -6.49
N LEU A 173 24.32 7.31 -5.19
CA LEU A 173 24.71 8.53 -4.46
C LEU A 173 26.10 9.04 -4.83
N ALA A 174 27.01 8.16 -5.26
CA ALA A 174 28.31 8.55 -5.80
C ALA A 174 28.17 9.30 -7.14
N ARG A 175 27.17 8.93 -7.96
CA ARG A 175 26.89 9.59 -9.25
C ARG A 175 26.01 10.85 -9.10
N ASN A 176 25.01 10.77 -8.23
CA ASN A 176 24.05 11.82 -7.97
C ASN A 176 23.82 12.01 -6.46
N PRO A 177 24.69 12.78 -5.77
CA PRO A 177 24.56 13.05 -4.33
C PRO A 177 23.25 13.76 -3.94
N ALA A 178 22.56 14.36 -4.91
CA ALA A 178 21.30 15.09 -4.74
C ALA A 178 20.05 14.17 -4.77
N ASN A 179 20.20 12.87 -5.02
CA ASN A 179 19.10 11.92 -5.02
C ASN A 179 18.58 11.67 -3.60
N ALA A 180 17.51 12.40 -3.25
CA ALA A 180 16.88 12.32 -1.94
C ALA A 180 16.23 10.96 -1.63
N GLN A 181 15.74 10.25 -2.65
CA GLN A 181 15.10 8.95 -2.47
C GLN A 181 16.13 7.87 -2.11
N ALA A 182 17.30 7.88 -2.75
CA ALA A 182 18.41 6.98 -2.41
C ALA A 182 18.87 7.20 -0.97
N TRP A 183 19.04 8.45 -0.52
CA TRP A 183 19.37 8.78 0.87
C TRP A 183 18.34 8.24 1.86
N TRP A 184 17.06 8.49 1.60
CA TRP A 184 15.96 8.02 2.44
C TRP A 184 15.93 6.49 2.57
N LEU A 185 16.14 5.76 1.46
CA LEU A 185 16.14 4.30 1.46
C LEU A 185 17.40 3.73 2.13
N LEU A 186 18.58 4.29 1.85
CA LEU A 186 19.86 3.88 2.44
C LEU A 186 19.83 4.01 3.97
N ALA A 187 19.38 5.15 4.48
CA ALA A 187 19.33 5.42 5.92
C ALA A 187 18.46 4.40 6.70
N ARG A 188 17.52 3.72 6.03
CA ARG A 188 16.59 2.75 6.64
C ARG A 188 17.13 1.32 6.65
N LEU A 189 18.16 1.00 5.88
CA LEU A 189 18.65 -0.37 5.73
C LEU A 189 19.22 -0.95 7.02
N LYS A 190 19.85 -0.10 7.83
CA LYS A 190 20.54 -0.51 9.05
C LYS A 190 20.52 0.59 10.10
N SER A 191 21.00 0.24 11.28
CA SER A 191 21.30 1.21 12.34
C SER A 191 22.66 1.85 12.08
N HIS A 192 22.78 3.14 12.40
CA HIS A 192 24.00 3.92 12.22
C HIS A 192 24.72 4.16 13.56
N THR A 193 26.04 4.36 13.50
CA THR A 193 26.87 4.67 14.68
C THR A 193 27.61 5.99 14.50
N ALA A 194 28.23 6.49 15.57
CA ALA A 194 29.03 7.72 15.50
C ALA A 194 30.15 7.63 14.44
N GLU A 195 30.70 6.43 14.22
CA GLU A 195 31.77 6.15 13.26
C GLU A 195 31.25 5.81 11.86
N ARG A 196 30.01 5.34 11.74
CA ARG A 196 29.40 4.86 10.49
C ARG A 196 28.03 5.48 10.30
N ASN A 197 28.02 6.69 9.78
CA ASN A 197 26.83 7.45 9.38
C ASN A 197 27.15 8.37 8.19
N HIS A 198 26.12 9.00 7.66
CA HIS A 198 26.15 9.91 6.52
C HIS A 198 25.59 11.29 6.88
N ILE A 199 25.47 11.64 8.16
CA ILE A 199 24.84 12.89 8.63
C ILE A 199 25.40 14.11 7.89
N ALA A 200 26.73 14.22 7.78
CA ALA A 200 27.38 15.32 7.07
C ALA A 200 27.02 15.36 5.56
N ARG A 201 26.99 14.20 4.89
CA ARG A 201 26.61 14.10 3.45
C ARG A 201 25.14 14.46 3.24
N ILE A 202 24.25 14.01 4.13
CA ILE A 202 22.82 14.33 4.09
C ILE A 202 22.57 15.82 4.34
N LEU A 203 23.29 16.45 5.28
CA LEU A 203 23.23 17.89 5.52
C LEU A 203 23.65 18.69 4.28
N SER A 204 24.73 18.29 3.60
CA SER A 204 25.13 18.91 2.33
C SER A 204 24.05 18.74 1.24
N ALA A 205 23.45 17.55 1.13
CA ALA A 205 22.36 17.30 0.18
C ALA A 205 21.11 18.15 0.50
N LEU A 206 20.81 18.41 1.78
CA LEU A 206 19.73 19.30 2.21
C LEU A 206 19.97 20.74 1.75
N GLN A 207 21.19 21.24 1.83
CA GLN A 207 21.53 22.59 1.34
C GLN A 207 21.28 22.71 -0.17
N VAL A 208 21.59 21.66 -0.94
CA VAL A 208 21.39 21.60 -2.40
C VAL A 208 19.91 21.37 -2.79
N ALA A 209 19.09 20.82 -1.89
CA ALA A 209 17.66 20.60 -2.16
C ALA A 209 16.89 21.91 -2.37
N GLY A 210 17.37 23.02 -1.80
CA GLY A 210 16.71 24.32 -1.87
C GLY A 210 15.29 24.25 -1.31
N ASP A 211 14.33 24.88 -2.01
CA ASP A 211 12.94 24.98 -1.58
C ASP A 211 12.05 23.80 -1.98
N ASP A 212 12.60 22.76 -2.63
CA ASP A 212 11.86 21.56 -3.05
C ASP A 212 11.36 20.79 -1.81
N PRO A 213 10.05 20.81 -1.53
CA PRO A 213 9.51 20.17 -0.33
C PRO A 213 9.56 18.63 -0.39
N HIS A 214 9.56 18.03 -1.58
CA HIS A 214 9.64 16.57 -1.72
C HIS A 214 11.05 16.09 -1.38
N ARG A 215 12.08 16.72 -1.96
CA ARG A 215 13.48 16.41 -1.66
C ARG A 215 13.82 16.69 -0.21
N ALA A 216 13.38 17.84 0.32
CA ALA A 216 13.60 18.21 1.72
C ALA A 216 12.99 17.18 2.69
N ALA A 217 11.77 16.70 2.43
CA ALA A 217 11.12 15.71 3.29
C ALA A 217 11.89 14.38 3.35
N LEU A 218 12.32 13.86 2.20
CA LEU A 218 13.06 12.59 2.11
C LEU A 218 14.43 12.68 2.81
N LEU A 219 15.18 13.76 2.56
CA LEU A 219 16.48 13.98 3.20
C LEU A 219 16.36 14.22 4.71
N ALA A 220 15.38 15.01 5.14
CA ALA A 220 15.13 15.26 6.55
C ALA A 220 14.71 13.97 7.29
N ARG A 221 13.97 13.08 6.62
CA ARG A 221 13.65 11.75 7.16
C ARG A 221 14.88 10.84 7.29
N ALA A 222 15.81 10.92 6.33
CA ALA A 222 17.10 10.22 6.41
C ALA A 222 17.91 10.76 7.59
N LEU A 223 18.05 12.09 7.69
CA LEU A 223 18.76 12.77 8.78
C LEU A 223 18.18 12.43 10.15
N HIS A 224 16.85 12.46 10.30
CA HIS A 224 16.18 12.06 11.54
C HIS A 224 16.60 10.66 11.97
N LYS A 225 16.61 9.68 11.05
CA LYS A 225 16.96 8.29 11.36
C LYS A 225 18.40 8.17 11.86
N GLU A 226 19.35 8.74 11.12
CA GLU A 226 20.76 8.59 11.47
C GLU A 226 21.09 9.35 12.76
N ALA A 227 20.59 10.57 12.93
CA ALA A 227 20.75 11.34 14.17
C ALA A 227 20.14 10.61 15.38
N ASP A 228 18.96 10.01 15.22
CA ASP A 228 18.28 9.23 16.25
C ASP A 228 19.03 7.94 16.64
N ASP A 229 19.70 7.31 15.68
CA ASP A 229 20.53 6.12 15.94
C ASP A 229 21.82 6.47 16.69
N VAL A 230 22.53 7.54 16.29
CA VAL A 230 23.79 7.95 16.94
C VAL A 230 23.56 8.65 18.28
N GLY A 231 22.32 8.98 18.61
CA GLY A 231 21.93 9.55 19.91
C GLY A 231 21.80 11.07 19.95
N ASP A 232 21.98 11.77 18.82
CA ASP A 232 21.78 13.22 18.72
C ASP A 232 20.28 13.55 18.61
N ARG A 233 19.63 13.64 19.78
CA ARG A 233 18.17 13.85 19.87
C ARG A 233 17.73 15.24 19.41
N ALA A 234 18.56 16.25 19.60
CA ALA A 234 18.26 17.61 19.17
C ALA A 234 18.24 17.71 17.64
N LEU A 235 19.28 17.17 16.97
CA LEU A 235 19.32 17.11 15.51
C LEU A 235 18.20 16.22 14.95
N ALA A 236 17.95 15.06 15.58
CA ALA A 236 16.89 14.16 15.16
C ALA A 236 15.50 14.83 15.22
N TRP A 237 15.21 15.59 16.28
CA TRP A 237 13.94 16.31 16.39
C TRP A 237 13.82 17.42 15.35
N SER A 238 14.84 18.27 15.19
CA SER A 238 14.85 19.34 14.18
C SER A 238 14.63 18.79 12.76
N ALA A 239 15.27 17.67 12.43
CA ALA A 239 15.08 16.99 11.15
C ALA A 239 13.65 16.44 11.01
N LEU A 240 13.05 15.90 12.07
CA LEU A 240 11.66 15.43 12.06
C LEU A 240 10.68 16.59 11.81
N GLU A 241 10.88 17.74 12.46
CA GLU A 241 10.04 18.93 12.24
C GLU A 241 10.14 19.45 10.81
N LEU A 242 11.35 19.48 10.24
CA LEU A 242 11.57 19.85 8.85
C LEU A 242 10.83 18.89 7.91
N MET A 243 10.92 17.58 8.14
CA MET A 243 10.20 16.58 7.35
C MET A 243 8.68 16.80 7.43
N CYS A 244 8.12 16.92 8.64
CA CYS A 244 6.68 17.15 8.84
C CYS A 244 6.21 18.44 8.15
N ARG A 245 6.95 19.54 8.29
CA ARG A 245 6.65 20.81 7.61
C ARG A 245 6.69 20.67 6.08
N ALA A 246 7.71 20.01 5.55
CA ALA A 246 7.87 19.80 4.10
C ALA A 246 6.75 18.91 3.53
N LYS A 247 6.36 17.85 4.24
CA LYS A 247 5.24 16.98 3.85
C LYS A 247 3.89 17.71 3.84
N ARG A 248 3.62 18.57 4.82
CA ARG A 248 2.39 19.38 4.85
C ARG A 248 2.28 20.39 3.70
N ARG A 249 3.39 20.77 3.05
CA ARG A 249 3.36 21.63 1.85
C ARG A 249 2.90 20.89 0.59
N VAL A 250 3.00 19.57 0.55
CA VAL A 250 2.71 18.75 -0.64
C VAL A 250 1.54 17.80 -0.48
N GLU A 251 1.17 17.45 0.75
CA GLU A 251 0.04 16.56 1.02
C GLU A 251 -1.19 17.35 1.43
N HIS A 252 -2.30 17.09 0.74
CA HIS A 252 -3.60 17.66 1.06
C HIS A 252 -4.36 16.74 2.00
N TYR A 253 -4.63 17.24 3.21
CA TYR A 253 -5.45 16.60 4.22
C TYR A 253 -6.57 17.56 4.66
N ASP A 254 -7.81 17.08 4.62
CA ASP A 254 -8.98 17.81 5.07
C ASP A 254 -9.64 17.09 6.26
N PRO A 255 -9.51 17.62 7.49
CA PRO A 255 -10.15 17.04 8.68
C PRO A 255 -11.68 16.94 8.57
N SER A 256 -12.32 17.81 7.78
CA SER A 256 -13.78 17.82 7.62
C SER A 256 -14.27 16.63 6.80
N GLU A 257 -13.54 16.28 5.73
CA GLU A 257 -13.81 15.09 4.92
C GLU A 257 -13.61 13.81 5.74
N GLU A 258 -12.57 13.76 6.59
CA GLU A 258 -12.36 12.62 7.47
C GLU A 258 -13.51 12.46 8.49
N ARG A 259 -13.95 13.54 9.13
CA ARG A 259 -15.10 13.51 10.05
C ARG A 259 -16.37 13.07 9.35
N ARG A 260 -16.61 13.54 8.12
CA ARG A 260 -17.77 13.15 7.32
C ARG A 260 -17.73 11.66 6.98
N LEU A 261 -16.57 11.14 6.56
CA LEU A 261 -16.38 9.73 6.29
C LEU A 261 -16.59 8.89 7.55
N LEU A 262 -16.01 9.28 8.68
CA LEU A 262 -16.19 8.59 9.96
C LEU A 262 -17.67 8.51 10.34
N GLN A 263 -18.38 9.64 10.31
CA GLN A 263 -19.80 9.66 10.66
C GLN A 263 -20.60 8.77 9.69
N ARG A 264 -20.29 8.85 8.39
CA ARG A 264 -20.96 8.03 7.38
C ARG A 264 -20.75 6.53 7.58
N LEU A 265 -19.57 6.12 8.03
CA LEU A 265 -19.25 4.73 8.37
C LEU A 265 -20.00 4.26 9.62
N LEU A 266 -20.09 5.09 10.66
CA LEU A 266 -20.84 4.77 11.89
C LEU A 266 -22.33 4.60 11.63
N ASP A 267 -22.88 5.41 10.72
CA ASP A 267 -24.30 5.40 10.35
C ASP A 267 -24.59 4.46 9.16
N PHE A 268 -23.59 3.73 8.65
CA PHE A 268 -23.78 2.90 7.47
C PHE A 268 -24.77 1.77 7.76
N PRO A 269 -25.85 1.63 6.98
CA PRO A 269 -26.85 0.60 7.24
C PRO A 269 -26.28 -0.77 6.90
N LEU A 270 -26.11 -1.60 7.94
CA LEU A 270 -25.69 -2.97 7.83
C LEU A 270 -26.90 -3.87 8.11
N ASP A 271 -27.34 -4.59 7.09
CA ASP A 271 -28.42 -5.57 7.22
C ASP A 271 -27.94 -6.78 8.06
N ALA A 272 -28.88 -7.61 8.54
CA ALA A 272 -28.56 -8.80 9.32
C ALA A 272 -27.59 -9.73 8.57
N ILE A 273 -26.55 -10.20 9.27
CA ILE A 273 -25.52 -11.06 8.70
C ILE A 273 -26.10 -12.46 8.48
N SER A 274 -26.06 -12.94 7.24
CA SER A 274 -26.37 -14.35 6.94
C SER A 274 -25.37 -15.28 7.62
N ALA A 275 -25.84 -16.45 8.07
CA ALA A 275 -24.96 -17.47 8.63
C ALA A 275 -23.86 -17.85 7.64
N ALA A 276 -22.63 -18.06 8.14
CA ALA A 276 -21.52 -18.48 7.31
C ALA A 276 -21.79 -19.86 6.70
N ALA A 277 -21.62 -19.98 5.38
CA ALA A 277 -21.44 -21.28 4.78
C ALA A 277 -20.07 -21.82 5.23
N ASP A 278 -20.03 -23.04 5.78
CA ASP A 278 -18.80 -23.67 6.31
C ASP A 278 -17.88 -24.23 5.19
N GLN A 279 -18.01 -23.73 3.96
CA GLN A 279 -17.29 -24.22 2.81
C GLN A 279 -16.50 -23.09 2.15
N GLY A 280 -15.20 -23.32 1.93
CA GLY A 280 -14.33 -22.42 1.18
C GLY A 280 -13.25 -21.73 2.01
N ALA A 281 -12.67 -20.69 1.41
CA ALA A 281 -11.56 -19.93 1.98
C ALA A 281 -12.02 -19.02 3.13
N VAL A 282 -11.19 -18.95 4.17
CA VAL A 282 -11.41 -18.17 5.38
C VAL A 282 -10.40 -17.00 5.43
N PRO A 283 -10.82 -15.78 5.05
CA PRO A 283 -9.97 -14.61 5.15
C PRO A 283 -9.77 -14.19 6.62
N ILE A 284 -8.52 -13.90 6.98
CA ILE A 284 -8.10 -13.32 8.25
C ILE A 284 -7.61 -11.91 7.97
N PHE A 285 -8.44 -10.92 8.30
CA PHE A 285 -8.07 -9.52 8.15
C PHE A 285 -7.24 -9.07 9.34
N ILE A 286 -6.05 -8.52 9.08
CA ILE A 286 -5.18 -7.95 10.12
C ILE A 286 -5.20 -6.44 9.98
N VAL A 287 -5.85 -5.78 10.94
CA VAL A 287 -6.17 -4.35 10.90
C VAL A 287 -5.59 -3.60 12.10
N GLY A 288 -5.57 -2.28 12.01
CA GLY A 288 -5.16 -1.40 13.09
C GLY A 288 -4.52 -0.12 12.55
N MET A 289 -3.99 0.72 13.44
CA MET A 289 -3.17 1.85 13.00
C MET A 289 -1.94 1.37 12.22
N HIS A 290 -1.54 2.10 11.18
CA HIS A 290 -0.23 1.87 10.55
C HIS A 290 0.86 1.94 11.63
N ARG A 291 1.91 1.11 11.51
CA ARG A 291 3.01 0.99 12.50
C ARG A 291 2.63 0.36 13.86
N SER A 292 1.40 -0.12 14.05
CA SER A 292 0.97 -0.80 15.29
C SER A 292 1.61 -2.17 15.53
N GLY A 293 2.15 -2.81 14.49
CA GLY A 293 2.72 -4.16 14.59
C GLY A 293 2.02 -5.22 13.74
N THR A 294 1.04 -4.84 12.91
CA THR A 294 0.30 -5.74 12.01
C THR A 294 1.22 -6.61 11.14
N THR A 295 2.31 -6.04 10.60
CA THR A 295 3.29 -6.80 9.81
C THR A 295 4.00 -7.87 10.65
N LEU A 296 4.34 -7.59 11.92
CA LEU A 296 4.99 -8.58 12.79
C LEU A 296 4.05 -9.78 13.02
N LEU A 297 2.79 -9.50 13.37
CA LEU A 297 1.79 -10.55 13.56
C LEU A 297 1.60 -11.39 12.30
N GLU A 298 1.50 -10.76 11.13
CA GLU A 298 1.40 -11.51 9.87
C GLU A 298 2.63 -12.39 9.62
N GLN A 299 3.85 -11.91 9.86
CA GLN A 299 5.06 -12.72 9.69
C GLN A 299 5.08 -13.94 10.63
N MET A 300 4.63 -13.77 11.86
CA MET A 300 4.51 -14.88 12.83
C MET A 300 3.45 -15.89 12.38
N LEU A 301 2.30 -15.44 11.88
CA LEU A 301 1.26 -16.31 11.33
C LEU A 301 1.72 -17.04 10.06
N ALA A 302 2.52 -16.39 9.22
CA ALA A 302 3.05 -16.93 7.97
C ALA A 302 4.04 -18.10 8.17
N ALA A 303 4.43 -18.43 9.39
CA ALA A 303 5.18 -19.66 9.67
C ALA A 303 4.30 -20.92 9.56
N SER A 304 2.97 -20.78 9.73
CA SER A 304 2.03 -21.90 9.67
C SER A 304 1.82 -22.43 8.23
N PRO A 305 1.81 -23.75 8.01
CA PRO A 305 1.43 -24.34 6.72
C PRO A 305 -0.04 -24.16 6.36
N GLN A 306 -0.90 -23.85 7.33
CA GLN A 306 -2.34 -23.75 7.14
C GLN A 306 -2.76 -22.39 6.55
N LEU A 307 -1.83 -21.45 6.37
CA LEU A 307 -2.12 -20.05 6.09
C LEU A 307 -1.26 -19.49 4.95
N SER A 308 -1.91 -18.89 3.96
CA SER A 308 -1.23 -18.10 2.91
C SER A 308 -1.21 -16.62 3.31
N ALA A 309 -0.02 -16.05 3.52
CA ALA A 309 0.11 -14.65 3.92
C ALA A 309 0.21 -13.71 2.70
N LEU A 310 -0.85 -12.97 2.39
CA LEU A 310 -0.93 -12.20 1.14
C LEU A 310 -0.49 -10.73 1.28
N GLY A 311 -0.24 -10.24 2.49
CA GLY A 311 0.21 -8.86 2.71
C GLY A 311 -0.89 -7.82 2.60
N GLU A 312 -0.51 -6.61 2.16
CA GLU A 312 -1.41 -5.47 1.98
C GLU A 312 -2.14 -5.60 0.64
N LEU A 313 -3.40 -6.06 0.67
CA LEU A 313 -4.20 -6.20 -0.53
C LEU A 313 -5.02 -4.93 -0.80
N SER A 314 -5.26 -4.68 -2.09
CA SER A 314 -6.23 -3.68 -2.58
C SER A 314 -7.47 -4.34 -3.21
N ASP A 315 -7.56 -5.68 -3.14
CA ASP A 315 -8.62 -6.48 -3.74
C ASP A 315 -9.99 -6.17 -3.15
N PHE A 316 -10.10 -6.01 -1.82
CA PHE A 316 -11.38 -5.68 -1.18
C PHE A 316 -11.85 -4.26 -1.51
N PRO A 317 -11.01 -3.20 -1.40
CA PRO A 317 -11.34 -1.87 -1.93
C PRO A 317 -11.74 -1.89 -3.41
N ALA A 318 -11.05 -2.65 -4.26
CA ALA A 318 -11.37 -2.77 -5.67
C ALA A 318 -12.73 -3.46 -5.91
N ALA A 319 -13.11 -4.42 -5.06
CA ALA A 319 -14.44 -5.05 -5.10
C ALA A 319 -15.54 -4.06 -4.68
N LEU A 320 -15.29 -3.20 -3.67
CA LEU A 320 -16.21 -2.13 -3.29
C LEU A 320 -16.42 -1.13 -4.44
N ARG A 321 -15.33 -0.68 -5.09
CA ARG A 321 -15.38 0.23 -6.25
C ARG A 321 -16.14 -0.38 -7.43
N TYR A 322 -15.95 -1.67 -7.69
CA TYR A 322 -16.72 -2.39 -8.70
C TYR A 322 -18.22 -2.43 -8.36
N ALA A 323 -18.56 -2.75 -7.11
CA ALA A 323 -19.95 -2.79 -6.66
C ALA A 323 -20.62 -1.41 -6.74
N ALA A 324 -19.93 -0.36 -6.27
CA ALA A 324 -20.38 1.03 -6.33
C ALA A 324 -20.37 1.61 -7.76
N ASP A 325 -19.64 0.98 -8.68
CA ASP A 325 -19.38 1.48 -10.03
C ASP A 325 -18.83 2.92 -10.02
N CYS A 326 -17.82 3.17 -9.18
CA CYS A 326 -17.10 4.43 -9.13
C CYS A 326 -15.67 4.26 -8.59
N HIS A 327 -14.80 5.21 -8.94
CA HIS A 327 -13.47 5.31 -8.34
C HIS A 327 -13.56 5.86 -6.92
N ALA A 328 -12.51 5.62 -6.14
CA ALA A 328 -12.34 6.19 -4.80
C ALA A 328 -10.92 6.72 -4.63
N ARG A 329 -10.75 7.75 -3.80
CA ARG A 329 -9.43 8.34 -3.54
C ARG A 329 -8.55 7.47 -2.63
N ASP A 330 -9.17 6.76 -1.70
CA ASP A 330 -8.52 5.92 -0.68
C ASP A 330 -9.20 4.54 -0.65
N ILE A 331 -9.01 3.75 0.41
CA ILE A 331 -9.70 2.47 0.68
C ILE A 331 -11.21 2.60 0.46
N VAL A 332 -11.80 3.71 0.93
CA VAL A 332 -13.21 4.03 0.78
C VAL A 332 -13.41 5.55 0.93
N ASP A 333 -14.47 6.09 0.31
CA ASP A 333 -14.97 7.45 0.53
C ASP A 333 -16.49 7.47 0.61
N VAL A 334 -17.06 8.65 0.92
CA VAL A 334 -18.52 8.83 1.09
C VAL A 334 -19.29 8.48 -0.18
N ASN A 335 -18.77 8.82 -1.37
CA ASN A 335 -19.44 8.54 -2.65
C ASN A 335 -19.53 7.03 -2.92
N VAL A 336 -18.48 6.25 -2.60
CA VAL A 336 -18.56 4.78 -2.64
C VAL A 336 -19.64 4.28 -1.70
N LEU A 337 -19.66 4.75 -0.45
CA LEU A 337 -20.65 4.30 0.55
C LEU A 337 -22.10 4.59 0.11
N ASP A 338 -22.36 5.79 -0.41
CA ASP A 338 -23.70 6.17 -0.85
C ASP A 338 -24.17 5.29 -2.03
N ARG A 339 -23.31 5.07 -3.03
CA ARG A 339 -23.65 4.20 -4.17
C ARG A 339 -23.80 2.73 -3.77
N LEU A 340 -23.08 2.25 -2.75
CA LEU A 340 -23.26 0.89 -2.23
C LEU A 340 -24.64 0.68 -1.60
N ILE A 341 -25.26 1.72 -1.04
CA ILE A 341 -26.65 1.63 -0.55
C ILE A 341 -27.63 1.43 -1.70
N GLU A 342 -27.41 2.09 -2.83
CA GLU A 342 -28.26 1.97 -4.02
C GLU A 342 -28.06 0.62 -4.75
N ARG A 343 -26.90 -0.02 -4.54
CA ARG A 343 -26.45 -1.21 -5.30
C ARG A 343 -26.18 -2.43 -4.43
N ARG A 344 -26.99 -2.63 -3.38
CA ARG A 344 -26.81 -3.69 -2.36
C ARG A 344 -26.79 -5.12 -2.91
N GLN A 345 -27.35 -5.35 -4.09
CA GLN A 345 -27.45 -6.65 -4.75
C GLN A 345 -26.12 -7.20 -5.27
N VAL A 346 -25.07 -6.38 -5.37
CA VAL A 346 -23.76 -6.85 -5.86
C VAL A 346 -23.02 -7.59 -4.74
N ASP A 347 -22.67 -8.84 -4.99
CA ASP A 347 -21.93 -9.68 -4.05
C ASP A 347 -20.43 -9.33 -4.03
N VAL A 348 -20.08 -8.37 -3.17
CA VAL A 348 -18.69 -7.96 -2.91
C VAL A 348 -17.82 -9.12 -2.42
N GLY A 349 -18.38 -10.03 -1.63
CA GLY A 349 -17.64 -11.15 -1.04
C GLY A 349 -17.16 -12.12 -2.12
N SER A 350 -18.05 -12.52 -3.02
CA SER A 350 -17.71 -13.38 -4.16
C SER A 350 -16.71 -12.71 -5.11
N ILE A 351 -16.85 -11.41 -5.39
CA ILE A 351 -15.88 -10.67 -6.22
C ILE A 351 -14.49 -10.68 -5.57
N TYR A 352 -14.42 -10.38 -4.27
CA TYR A 352 -13.15 -10.39 -3.54
C TYR A 352 -12.50 -11.77 -3.55
N LEU A 353 -13.25 -12.82 -3.18
CA LEU A 353 -12.75 -14.19 -3.14
C LEU A 353 -12.28 -14.67 -4.51
N GLY A 354 -13.00 -14.33 -5.58
CA GLY A 354 -12.59 -14.64 -6.96
C GLY A 354 -11.28 -13.96 -7.35
N LYS A 355 -11.06 -12.70 -6.95
CA LYS A 355 -9.83 -11.96 -7.23
C LYS A 355 -8.61 -12.48 -6.49
N VAL A 356 -8.77 -13.03 -5.30
CA VAL A 356 -7.65 -13.56 -4.49
C VAL A 356 -7.39 -15.05 -4.73
N ALA A 357 -8.34 -15.80 -5.31
CA ALA A 357 -8.28 -17.26 -5.45
C ALA A 357 -6.96 -17.77 -6.07
N TRP A 358 -6.43 -17.08 -7.09
CA TRP A 358 -5.18 -17.46 -7.76
C TRP A 358 -3.94 -17.39 -6.86
N ARG A 359 -4.01 -16.70 -5.72
CA ARG A 359 -2.93 -16.56 -4.73
C ARG A 359 -2.99 -17.58 -3.58
N LEU A 360 -4.09 -18.32 -3.45
CA LEU A 360 -4.35 -19.13 -2.24
C LEU A 360 -3.59 -20.47 -2.23
N GLU A 361 -3.11 -20.94 -3.38
CA GLU A 361 -2.38 -22.22 -3.50
C GLU A 361 -3.14 -23.42 -2.86
N GLY A 362 -4.47 -23.38 -2.86
CA GLY A 362 -5.32 -24.43 -2.28
C GLY A 362 -5.44 -24.40 -0.75
N VAL A 363 -4.84 -23.41 -0.08
CA VAL A 363 -4.88 -23.25 1.37
C VAL A 363 -6.21 -22.65 1.83
N ARG A 364 -6.78 -23.16 2.92
CA ARG A 364 -8.07 -22.70 3.46
C ARG A 364 -7.98 -21.30 4.07
N PHE A 365 -6.94 -21.00 4.85
CA PHE A 365 -6.80 -19.72 5.53
C PHE A 365 -5.84 -18.80 4.79
N PHE A 366 -6.13 -17.51 4.77
CA PHE A 366 -5.19 -16.53 4.23
C PHE A 366 -5.31 -15.20 4.94
N THR A 367 -4.22 -14.42 4.99
CA THR A 367 -4.26 -13.07 5.56
C THR A 367 -4.41 -12.00 4.51
N ASP A 368 -5.28 -11.04 4.81
CA ASP A 368 -5.30 -9.72 4.20
C ASP A 368 -4.87 -8.72 5.29
N LYS A 369 -3.59 -8.41 5.31
CA LYS A 369 -2.99 -7.48 6.26
C LYS A 369 -2.93 -6.12 5.62
N GLN A 370 -4.04 -5.41 5.65
CA GLN A 370 -4.13 -4.01 5.25
C GLN A 370 -4.58 -3.20 6.48
N PRO A 371 -3.69 -2.45 7.16
CA PRO A 371 -4.02 -1.80 8.43
C PRO A 371 -5.29 -0.95 8.33
N GLY A 372 -5.42 -0.18 7.24
CA GLY A 372 -6.56 0.70 6.98
C GLY A 372 -7.90 0.00 6.73
N ASN A 373 -7.96 -1.33 6.59
CA ASN A 373 -9.21 -2.07 6.46
C ASN A 373 -10.13 -1.91 7.69
N TYR A 374 -9.62 -1.39 8.82
CA TYR A 374 -10.46 -0.96 9.94
C TYR A 374 -11.60 -0.02 9.51
N ARG A 375 -11.40 0.78 8.45
CA ARG A 375 -12.38 1.72 7.91
C ARG A 375 -13.55 1.03 7.21
N VAL A 376 -13.37 -0.21 6.75
CA VAL A 376 -14.38 -0.95 5.97
C VAL A 376 -14.79 -2.27 6.64
N LEU A 377 -14.49 -2.46 7.94
CA LEU A 377 -14.81 -3.70 8.66
C LEU A 377 -16.29 -4.05 8.63
N GLY A 378 -17.18 -3.06 8.74
CA GLY A 378 -18.62 -3.29 8.61
C GLY A 378 -18.99 -3.97 7.28
N LEU A 379 -18.38 -3.51 6.19
CA LEU A 379 -18.58 -4.06 4.85
C LEU A 379 -17.93 -5.44 4.70
N ILE A 380 -16.74 -5.65 5.28
CA ILE A 380 -16.04 -6.94 5.31
C ILE A 380 -16.88 -8.00 6.02
N CYS A 381 -17.31 -7.73 7.25
CA CYS A 381 -18.09 -8.66 8.06
C CYS A 381 -19.43 -9.02 7.41
N ARG A 382 -20.05 -8.07 6.71
CA ARG A 382 -21.28 -8.28 5.93
C ARG A 382 -21.04 -9.14 4.69
N ALA A 383 -20.01 -8.82 3.91
CA ALA A 383 -19.72 -9.50 2.65
C ALA A 383 -19.11 -10.90 2.85
N LEU A 384 -18.43 -11.13 3.96
CA LEU A 384 -17.68 -12.36 4.26
C LEU A 384 -18.04 -12.85 5.66
N PRO A 385 -19.17 -13.58 5.83
CA PRO A 385 -19.62 -14.05 7.14
C PRO A 385 -18.65 -15.01 7.84
N GLN A 386 -17.72 -15.62 7.10
CA GLN A 386 -16.66 -16.49 7.64
C GLN A 386 -15.38 -15.73 8.04
N ALA A 387 -15.24 -14.44 7.68
CA ALA A 387 -14.03 -13.68 7.93
C ALA A 387 -13.73 -13.51 9.42
N ARG A 388 -12.44 -13.59 9.79
CA ARG A 388 -11.94 -13.29 11.13
C ARG A 388 -11.13 -12.01 11.09
N VAL A 389 -11.24 -11.19 12.13
CA VAL A 389 -10.53 -9.91 12.22
C VAL A 389 -9.59 -9.94 13.42
N LEU A 390 -8.30 -9.74 13.16
CA LEU A 390 -7.27 -9.52 14.16
C LEU A 390 -6.95 -8.02 14.19
N HIS A 391 -7.29 -7.37 15.30
CA HIS A 391 -7.04 -5.96 15.50
C HIS A 391 -5.77 -5.77 16.34
N MET A 392 -4.70 -5.25 15.71
CA MET A 392 -3.44 -4.98 16.41
C MET A 392 -3.57 -3.71 17.24
N VAL A 393 -3.41 -3.86 18.56
CA VAL A 393 -3.49 -2.76 19.53
C VAL A 393 -2.09 -2.47 20.06
N ARG A 394 -1.68 -1.20 20.00
CA ARG A 394 -0.39 -0.73 20.52
C ARG A 394 -0.59 0.55 21.32
N HIS A 395 0.28 0.78 22.30
CA HIS A 395 0.26 1.98 23.13
C HIS A 395 0.12 3.26 22.28
N PRO A 396 -0.80 4.19 22.62
CA PRO A 396 -1.12 5.36 21.78
C PRO A 396 0.11 6.19 21.36
N LEU A 397 0.99 6.52 22.31
CA LEU A 397 2.18 7.33 22.01
C LEU A 397 3.20 6.58 21.15
N GLU A 398 3.32 5.27 21.32
CA GLU A 398 4.24 4.46 20.53
C GLU A 398 3.82 4.42 19.06
N VAL A 399 2.53 4.20 18.80
CA VAL A 399 2.01 4.13 17.44
C VAL A 399 1.93 5.53 16.81
N CYS A 400 1.44 6.55 17.51
CA CYS A 400 1.40 7.92 16.99
C CYS A 400 2.81 8.45 16.71
N PHE A 401 3.76 8.33 17.64
CA PHE A 401 5.13 8.78 17.36
C PHE A 401 5.77 8.02 16.20
N SER A 402 5.46 6.73 16.05
CA SER A 402 5.91 5.94 14.88
C SER A 402 5.28 6.39 13.56
N ASN A 403 4.05 6.91 13.56
CA ASN A 403 3.42 7.51 12.37
C ASN A 403 4.03 8.88 12.07
N LEU A 404 4.23 9.72 13.10
CA LEU A 404 4.78 11.08 12.96
C LEU A 404 6.11 11.10 12.21
N ARG A 405 6.95 10.09 12.44
CA ARG A 405 8.30 9.96 11.88
C ARG A 405 8.41 9.04 10.67
N GLU A 406 7.32 8.73 9.96
CA GLU A 406 7.36 7.86 8.78
C GLU A 406 6.79 8.55 7.53
N ILE A 407 7.35 8.22 6.36
CA ILE A 407 6.85 8.72 5.07
C ILE A 407 5.91 7.66 4.48
N PHE A 408 4.64 8.03 4.28
CA PHE A 408 3.57 7.13 3.82
C PHE A 408 3.12 7.39 2.37
N ASN A 409 3.84 8.23 1.62
CA ASN A 409 3.57 8.49 0.20
C ASN A 409 2.08 8.76 -0.13
N GLY A 410 1.41 9.60 0.68
CA GLY A 410 0.01 9.98 0.49
C GLY A 410 -1.05 9.10 1.18
N ILE A 411 -0.68 7.99 1.84
CA ILE A 411 -1.65 7.09 2.51
C ILE A 411 -2.11 7.66 3.86
N ASN A 412 -1.21 8.26 4.64
CA ASN A 412 -1.49 8.76 6.00
C ASN A 412 -1.16 10.25 6.14
N ALA A 413 -1.75 11.10 5.31
CA ALA A 413 -1.47 12.54 5.31
C ALA A 413 -1.72 13.25 6.66
N PHE A 414 -2.57 12.67 7.51
CA PHE A 414 -2.84 13.13 8.88
C PHE A 414 -1.61 13.06 9.80
N SER A 415 -0.58 12.26 9.46
CA SER A 415 0.49 11.92 10.41
C SER A 415 1.52 13.02 10.63
N TYR A 416 1.53 14.09 9.82
CA TYR A 416 2.60 15.10 9.83
C TYR A 416 2.34 16.31 10.74
N ASP A 417 1.31 16.24 11.58
CA ASP A 417 0.99 17.22 12.60
C ASP A 417 0.50 16.51 13.87
N GLN A 418 0.93 16.96 15.05
CA GLN A 418 0.62 16.29 16.31
C GLN A 418 -0.86 16.34 16.68
N ALA A 419 -1.53 17.48 16.46
CA ALA A 419 -2.95 17.64 16.80
C ALA A 419 -3.81 16.83 15.82
N THR A 420 -3.54 16.97 14.52
CA THR A 420 -4.22 16.20 13.48
C THR A 420 -4.06 14.70 13.67
N LEU A 421 -2.87 14.24 14.04
CA LEU A 421 -2.60 12.83 14.32
C LEU A 421 -3.36 12.34 15.56
N ALA A 422 -3.49 13.16 16.60
CA ALA A 422 -4.29 12.84 17.78
C ALA A 422 -5.77 12.68 17.40
N ASP A 423 -6.33 13.63 16.65
CA ASP A 423 -7.71 13.61 16.16
C ASP A 423 -7.98 12.33 15.35
N HIS A 424 -7.08 12.00 14.41
CA HIS A 424 -7.17 10.76 13.63
C HIS A 424 -7.18 9.52 14.52
N TYR A 425 -6.28 9.45 15.51
CA TYR A 425 -6.19 8.31 16.41
C TYR A 425 -7.46 8.13 17.26
N LEU A 426 -8.04 9.23 17.74
CA LEU A 426 -9.30 9.23 18.49
C LEU A 426 -10.48 8.79 17.63
N ALA A 427 -10.55 9.26 16.37
CA ALA A 427 -11.52 8.81 15.37
C ALA A 427 -11.41 7.29 15.12
N TYR A 428 -10.19 6.80 14.91
CA TYR A 428 -9.90 5.36 14.78
C TYR A 428 -10.37 4.56 15.99
N ARG A 429 -10.07 5.00 17.23
CA ARG A 429 -10.54 4.33 18.46
C ARG A 429 -12.05 4.27 18.54
N LYS A 430 -12.73 5.39 18.25
CA LYS A 430 -14.19 5.47 18.23
C LYS A 430 -14.79 4.47 17.24
N LEU A 431 -14.20 4.37 16.05
CA LEU A 431 -14.64 3.48 15.00
C LEU A 431 -14.44 2.00 15.37
N MET A 432 -13.28 1.64 15.90
CA MET A 432 -13.02 0.27 16.37
C MET A 432 -13.93 -0.15 17.52
N ALA A 433 -14.20 0.76 18.47
CA ALA A 433 -15.15 0.49 19.55
C ALA A 433 -16.58 0.27 19.01
N HIS A 434 -16.98 0.99 17.96
CA HIS A 434 -18.26 0.74 17.27
C HIS A 434 -18.28 -0.64 16.61
N TRP A 435 -17.23 -1.04 15.90
CA TRP A 435 -17.17 -2.37 15.27
C TRP A 435 -17.17 -3.53 16.27
N HIS A 436 -16.49 -3.39 17.40
CA HIS A 436 -16.54 -4.38 18.48
C HIS A 436 -17.95 -4.61 19.01
N ARG A 437 -18.75 -3.53 19.16
CA ARG A 437 -20.16 -3.65 19.57
C ARG A 437 -21.04 -4.28 18.50
N MET A 438 -20.79 -3.96 17.23
CA MET A 438 -21.59 -4.48 16.10
C MET A 438 -21.30 -5.94 15.77
N PHE A 439 -20.07 -6.41 15.99
CA PHE A 439 -19.63 -7.75 15.59
C PHE A 439 -18.99 -8.53 16.74
N PRO A 440 -19.73 -8.81 17.83
CA PRO A 440 -19.19 -9.56 18.96
C PRO A 440 -18.65 -10.93 18.52
N GLY A 441 -17.44 -11.28 18.98
CA GLY A 441 -16.79 -12.55 18.65
C GLY A 441 -16.19 -12.65 17.23
N ARG A 442 -16.26 -11.58 16.42
CA ARG A 442 -15.66 -11.53 15.06
C ARG A 442 -14.35 -10.75 15.01
N ILE A 443 -14.05 -9.97 16.05
CA ILE A 443 -12.85 -9.14 16.17
C ILE A 443 -12.10 -9.56 17.44
N LEU A 444 -10.83 -9.91 17.31
CA LEU A 444 -9.93 -10.18 18.42
C LEU A 444 -8.88 -9.08 18.52
N ASP A 445 -8.78 -8.44 19.68
CA ASP A 445 -7.68 -7.53 19.98
C ASP A 445 -6.40 -8.33 20.28
N VAL A 446 -5.32 -7.97 19.59
CA VAL A 446 -3.97 -8.50 19.78
C VAL A 446 -3.10 -7.35 20.27
N ASN A 447 -2.78 -7.34 21.57
CA ASN A 447 -1.91 -6.33 22.14
C ASN A 447 -0.46 -6.60 21.72
N TYR A 448 0.20 -5.57 21.20
CA TYR A 448 1.60 -5.64 20.78
C TYR A 448 2.54 -5.99 21.95
N SER A 449 2.30 -5.43 23.13
CA SER A 449 3.08 -5.72 24.34
C SER A 449 3.02 -7.20 24.71
N ASP A 450 1.81 -7.78 24.73
CA ASP A 450 1.59 -9.18 25.09
C ASP A 450 2.22 -10.10 24.03
N LEU A 451 2.08 -9.76 22.75
CA LEU A 451 2.68 -10.52 21.64
C LEU A 451 4.21 -10.57 21.72
N VAL A 452 4.84 -9.48 22.19
CA VAL A 452 6.30 -9.39 22.32
C VAL A 452 6.79 -10.10 23.59
N ALA A 453 6.06 -9.96 24.71
CA ALA A 453 6.43 -10.53 26.00
C ALA A 453 6.16 -12.04 26.09
N ASP A 454 5.02 -12.50 25.54
CA ASP A 454 4.64 -13.91 25.44
C ASP A 454 4.09 -14.22 24.03
N PRO A 455 5.00 -14.40 23.04
CA PRO A 455 4.63 -14.76 21.68
C PRO A 455 3.77 -16.03 21.59
N GLU A 456 4.12 -17.07 22.35
CA GLU A 456 3.45 -18.36 22.28
C GLU A 456 2.02 -18.29 22.81
N GLY A 457 1.80 -17.73 24.01
CA GLY A 457 0.47 -17.56 24.57
C GLY A 457 -0.43 -16.69 23.69
N SER A 458 0.12 -15.59 23.17
CA SER A 458 -0.59 -14.71 22.23
C SER A 458 -1.00 -15.43 20.95
N LEU A 459 -0.09 -16.20 20.33
CA LEU A 459 -0.36 -16.91 19.08
C LEU A 459 -1.27 -18.12 19.26
N ARG A 460 -1.23 -18.81 20.40
CA ARG A 460 -2.22 -19.86 20.73
C ARG A 460 -3.64 -19.29 20.78
N ARG A 461 -3.81 -18.11 21.40
CA ARG A 461 -5.09 -17.40 21.46
C ARG A 461 -5.56 -16.96 20.07
N VAL A 462 -4.66 -16.41 19.26
CA VAL A 462 -4.94 -16.00 17.87
C VAL A 462 -5.34 -17.20 17.01
N SER A 463 -4.58 -18.31 17.05
CA SER A 463 -4.88 -19.53 16.30
C SER A 463 -6.23 -20.11 16.69
N ALA A 464 -6.53 -20.20 17.98
CA ALA A 464 -7.83 -20.68 18.47
C ALA A 464 -8.99 -19.81 17.96
N PHE A 465 -8.86 -18.48 18.03
CA PHE A 465 -9.85 -17.54 17.50
C PHE A 465 -10.07 -17.67 15.98
N CYS A 466 -9.00 -17.88 15.23
CA CYS A 466 -9.06 -18.09 13.79
C CYS A 466 -9.53 -19.48 13.37
N GLY A 467 -9.60 -20.44 14.31
CA GLY A 467 -9.91 -21.85 14.02
C GLY A 467 -8.76 -22.61 13.36
N MET A 468 -7.51 -22.20 13.62
CA MET A 468 -6.29 -22.85 13.13
C MET A 468 -5.58 -23.58 14.27
N GLN A 469 -4.76 -24.58 13.92
CA GLN A 469 -3.83 -25.17 14.89
C GLN A 469 -2.61 -24.27 15.06
N TYR A 470 -2.19 -24.03 16.31
CA TYR A 470 -0.91 -23.39 16.62
C TYR A 470 0.25 -24.35 16.30
N VAL A 471 1.31 -23.83 15.69
CA VAL A 471 2.58 -24.53 15.49
C VAL A 471 3.74 -23.72 16.11
N PRO A 472 4.70 -24.37 16.81
CA PRO A 472 5.76 -23.66 17.54
C PRO A 472 6.57 -22.66 16.72
N GLU A 473 6.73 -22.92 15.42
CA GLU A 473 7.48 -22.08 14.49
C GLU A 473 6.92 -20.66 14.40
N MET A 474 5.63 -20.47 14.67
CA MET A 474 4.96 -19.17 14.66
C MET A 474 5.53 -18.19 15.68
N ALA A 475 6.11 -18.67 16.79
CA ALA A 475 6.63 -17.81 17.86
C ALA A 475 7.84 -16.96 17.42
N ASP A 476 8.44 -17.24 16.27
CA ASP A 476 9.58 -16.50 15.72
C ASP A 476 9.28 -16.01 14.30
N PRO A 477 9.23 -14.68 14.05
CA PRO A 477 8.94 -14.14 12.73
C PRO A 477 9.98 -14.54 11.66
N ARG A 478 11.18 -15.00 12.06
CA ARG A 478 12.21 -15.48 11.14
C ARG A 478 11.86 -16.81 10.49
N ASN A 479 10.91 -17.56 11.06
CA ASN A 479 10.37 -18.79 10.49
C ASN A 479 9.25 -18.53 9.48
N SER A 480 8.93 -17.27 9.18
CA SER A 480 7.96 -16.90 8.16
C SER A 480 8.30 -17.56 6.82
N ARG A 481 7.31 -18.24 6.23
CA ARG A 481 7.44 -18.81 4.88
C ARG A 481 7.35 -17.74 3.79
N ARG A 482 6.85 -16.55 4.15
CA ARG A 482 6.76 -15.41 3.25
C ARG A 482 8.11 -14.72 3.16
N LYS A 483 8.83 -14.97 2.06
CA LYS A 483 10.17 -14.42 1.84
C LYS A 483 10.21 -12.93 1.60
N ALA A 484 9.17 -12.32 1.03
CA ALA A 484 9.17 -10.90 0.66
C ALA A 484 8.13 -10.09 1.45
N VAL A 485 8.55 -8.94 1.98
CA VAL A 485 7.72 -8.03 2.79
C VAL A 485 7.89 -6.62 2.24
N ALA A 486 6.83 -6.02 1.73
CA ALA A 486 6.82 -4.63 1.26
C ALA A 486 6.04 -3.74 2.23
N THR A 487 6.66 -3.37 3.34
CA THR A 487 6.05 -2.47 4.32
C THR A 487 7.11 -1.51 4.84
N ALA A 488 6.67 -0.39 5.44
CA ALA A 488 7.61 0.50 6.13
C ALA A 488 8.42 -0.21 7.25
N SER A 489 8.00 -1.40 7.68
CA SER A 489 8.62 -2.20 8.75
C SER A 489 9.51 -3.34 8.26
N THR A 490 9.75 -3.48 6.94
CA THR A 490 10.43 -4.66 6.35
C THR A 490 11.73 -5.05 7.04
N VAL A 491 12.64 -4.11 7.28
CA VAL A 491 13.93 -4.40 7.95
C VAL A 491 13.73 -4.84 9.40
N GLN A 492 12.75 -4.25 10.11
CA GLN A 492 12.50 -4.52 11.53
C GLN A 492 11.90 -5.90 11.78
N VAL A 493 10.98 -6.35 10.91
CA VAL A 493 10.25 -7.62 11.12
C VAL A 493 11.06 -8.86 10.76
N ARG A 494 12.20 -8.71 10.08
CA ARG A 494 13.15 -9.80 9.78
C ARG A 494 14.12 -10.10 10.91
N GLN A 495 14.17 -9.24 11.91
CA GLN A 495 14.99 -9.44 13.09
C GLN A 495 14.21 -10.24 14.13
N ARG A 496 14.92 -10.77 15.14
CA ARG A 496 14.25 -11.34 16.33
C ARG A 496 13.32 -10.28 16.91
N VAL A 497 12.22 -10.71 17.52
CA VAL A 497 11.37 -9.80 18.30
C VAL A 497 12.22 -9.25 19.45
N ILE A 498 12.47 -7.95 19.44
CA ILE A 498 13.19 -7.26 20.52
C ILE A 498 12.15 -6.60 21.41
N ASP A 499 12.11 -7.04 22.66
CA ASP A 499 11.37 -6.34 23.71
C ASP A 499 12.03 -5.00 23.99
N GLN A 500 11.38 -3.92 23.54
CA GLN A 500 11.80 -2.56 23.82
C GLN A 500 11.31 -2.17 25.21
N ARG A 501 12.12 -2.50 26.23
CA ARG A 501 11.85 -2.16 27.64
C ARG A 501 11.59 -0.67 27.87
N VAL A 502 12.23 0.21 27.09
CA VAL A 502 11.99 1.66 27.11
C VAL A 502 11.29 2.07 25.82
N PRO A 503 10.07 2.64 25.90
CA PRO A 503 9.37 3.18 24.75
C PRO A 503 10.18 4.25 24.01
N LYS A 504 10.19 4.20 22.68
CA LYS A 504 10.98 5.11 21.82
C LYS A 504 10.53 6.57 21.95
N TRP A 505 9.25 6.81 22.21
CA TRP A 505 8.71 8.15 22.40
C TRP A 505 9.25 8.84 23.67
N LYS A 506 9.72 8.07 24.67
CA LYS A 506 10.11 8.62 25.97
C LYS A 506 11.27 9.60 25.88
N ALA A 507 12.23 9.35 24.99
CA ALA A 507 13.34 10.27 24.72
C ALA A 507 12.91 11.60 24.08
N TYR A 508 11.70 11.65 23.52
CA TYR A 508 11.12 12.81 22.85
C TYR A 508 9.92 13.39 23.61
N GLU A 509 9.68 12.95 24.85
CA GLU A 509 8.55 13.39 25.67
C GLU A 509 8.39 14.91 25.75
N PRO A 510 9.45 15.73 25.96
CA PRO A 510 9.30 17.19 25.99
C PRO A 510 8.72 17.77 24.69
N HIS A 511 9.00 17.13 23.55
CA HIS A 511 8.56 17.57 22.23
C HIS A 511 7.17 17.06 21.84
N LEU A 512 6.73 15.96 22.46
CA LEU A 512 5.45 15.29 22.19
C LEU A 512 4.32 15.78 23.10
N GLN A 513 4.56 16.80 23.92
CA GLN A 513 3.55 17.31 24.84
C GLN A 513 2.24 17.74 24.17
N PRO A 514 2.23 18.37 22.97
CA PRO A 514 0.99 18.67 22.25
C PRO A 514 0.17 17.41 21.92
N LEU A 515 0.81 16.37 21.35
CA LEU A 515 0.17 15.08 21.08
C LEU A 515 -0.36 14.42 22.36
N MET A 516 0.43 14.42 23.43
CA MET A 516 0.05 13.82 24.72
C MET A 516 -1.17 14.52 25.33
N ASN A 517 -1.22 15.85 25.29
CA ASN A 517 -2.35 16.61 25.81
C ASN A 517 -3.63 16.32 25.02
N ALA A 518 -3.56 16.40 23.68
CA ALA A 518 -4.73 16.12 22.82
C ALA A 518 -5.26 14.69 23.02
N LEU A 519 -4.39 13.68 23.14
CA LEU A 519 -4.81 12.31 23.41
C LEU A 519 -5.46 12.15 24.79
N ARG A 520 -4.96 12.82 25.83
CA ARG A 520 -5.55 12.79 27.19
C ARG A 520 -6.92 13.46 27.22
N GLU A 521 -7.05 14.62 26.59
CA GLU A 521 -8.31 15.35 26.44
C GLU A 521 -9.36 14.49 25.71
N GLY A 522 -8.94 13.70 24.72
CA GLY A 522 -9.77 12.70 24.04
C GLY A 522 -10.01 11.39 24.82
N GLY A 523 -9.62 11.30 26.09
CA GLY A 523 -9.86 10.13 26.93
C GLY A 523 -8.97 8.92 26.63
N CYS A 524 -7.76 9.12 26.12
CA CYS A 524 -6.73 8.06 26.09
C CYS A 524 -6.00 7.99 27.43
N ALA A 525 -5.99 6.81 28.05
CA ALA A 525 -5.01 6.51 29.08
C ALA A 525 -3.62 6.41 28.44
N LEU A 526 -2.66 7.20 28.94
CA LEU A 526 -1.26 7.21 28.49
C LEU A 526 -0.32 6.56 29.51
N VAL A 527 -0.88 5.78 30.44
CA VAL A 527 -0.11 5.00 31.41
C VAL A 527 0.40 3.75 30.69
N PRO A 528 1.68 3.36 30.90
CA PRO A 528 2.30 2.21 30.24
C PRO A 528 1.51 0.90 30.36
#